data_AF-A0A535UGW1-F1
#
_entry.id   AF-A0A535UGW1-F1
#
_cell.length_a   1.000
_cell.length_b   1.000
_cell.length_c   1.000
_cell.angle_alpha   90.00
_cell.angle_beta   90.00
_cell.angle_gamma   90.00
#
_symmetry.space_group_name_H-M   'P 1'
#
loop_
_entity.id
_entity.type
_entity.pdbx_description
1 polymer ?
#
loop_
_entity_poly.entity_id
_entity_poly.type
_entity_poly.pdbx_seq_one_letter_code
_entity_poly.pdbx_strand_id
1 'polypeptide(L)'
;MASDTISIPEEHSIETQGIERVSSKARAHVRISDNFTIWFSANLVISTVALGAIAIPIFGLGFWDSVAAIMLFNILGSLPVAFFSTMGPKLGLRQMTITRFS
;
A
#
# COMPACT_ATOMS: atom_id res chain seq x y z
N MET A 1 14.26 25.75 -11.20
CA MET A 1 13.62 24.44 -11.46
C MET A 1 13.06 23.87 -10.14
N ALA A 2 12.18 24.63 -9.47
CA ALA A 2 11.56 24.29 -8.19
C ALA A 2 10.15 24.94 -8.08
N SER A 3 9.55 25.31 -9.22
CA SER A 3 8.33 26.13 -9.27
C SER A 3 7.05 25.30 -9.42
N ASP A 4 7.13 23.99 -9.68
CA ASP A 4 5.98 23.15 -10.02
C ASP A 4 5.51 22.27 -8.85
N THR A 5 5.64 22.77 -7.62
CA THR A 5 5.03 22.11 -6.44
C THR A 5 3.85 22.94 -5.98
N ILE A 6 2.64 22.48 -6.29
CA ILE A 6 1.39 23.09 -5.82
C ILE A 6 1.44 23.12 -4.28
N SER A 7 1.51 24.32 -3.71
CA SER A 7 1.81 24.52 -2.29
C SER A 7 0.57 24.58 -1.40
N ILE A 8 -0.61 24.85 -1.98
CA ILE A 8 -1.90 24.93 -1.28
C ILE A 8 -2.99 24.53 -2.29
N PRO A 9 -3.88 23.56 -1.99
CA PRO A 9 -5.03 23.30 -2.84
C PRO A 9 -5.96 24.52 -2.77
N GLU A 10 -6.25 25.18 -3.89
CA GLU A 10 -7.46 26.01 -3.96
C GLU A 10 -8.66 25.09 -3.68
N GLU A 11 -9.55 25.53 -2.80
CA GLU A 11 -10.77 24.81 -2.44
C GLU A 11 -11.77 24.88 -3.60
N HIS A 12 -11.46 24.18 -4.69
CA HIS A 12 -12.42 23.88 -5.73
C HIS A 12 -13.21 22.64 -5.30
N SER A 13 -14.54 22.68 -5.47
CA SER A 13 -15.45 21.57 -5.17
C SER A 13 -15.21 20.30 -6.03
N ILE A 14 -14.17 20.32 -6.87
CA ILE A 14 -13.82 19.32 -7.88
C ILE A 14 -12.31 19.14 -7.88
N GLU A 15 -11.84 17.90 -7.85
CA GLU A 15 -10.42 17.56 -7.88
C GLU A 15 -9.81 17.98 -9.23
N THR A 16 -8.98 19.02 -9.21
CA THR A 16 -8.27 19.52 -10.41
C THR A 16 -6.85 18.93 -10.52
N GLN A 17 -6.45 18.06 -9.58
CA GLN A 17 -5.11 17.48 -9.49
C GLN A 17 -4.93 16.38 -10.54
N GLY A 18 -3.88 16.51 -11.36
CA GLY A 18 -3.54 15.56 -12.41
C GLY A 18 -2.39 14.63 -12.04
N ILE A 19 -1.38 14.60 -12.90
CA ILE A 19 -0.18 13.75 -12.77
C ILE A 19 1.02 14.48 -12.13
N GLU A 20 0.81 15.70 -11.67
CA GLU A 20 1.86 16.59 -11.18
C GLU A 20 2.36 16.19 -9.78
N ARG A 21 3.57 16.65 -9.41
CA ARG A 21 4.17 16.34 -8.11
C ARG A 21 3.41 17.02 -6.98
N VAL A 22 2.98 16.23 -6.00
CA VAL A 22 2.31 16.75 -4.81
C VAL A 22 3.34 17.15 -3.75
N SER A 23 3.35 18.44 -3.40
CA SER A 23 4.18 19.00 -2.33
C SER A 23 3.87 18.33 -0.99
N SER A 24 4.88 18.12 -0.15
CA SER A 24 4.72 17.45 1.15
C SER A 24 3.71 18.13 2.08
N LYS A 25 3.49 19.46 1.92
CA LYS A 25 2.51 20.23 2.72
C LYS A 25 1.06 20.05 2.26
N ALA A 26 0.83 19.64 1.01
CA ALA A 26 -0.50 19.45 0.44
C ALA A 26 -1.03 18.00 0.60
N ARG A 27 -0.27 17.12 1.27
CA ARG A 27 -0.65 15.71 1.48
C ARG A 27 -1.61 15.60 2.66
N ALA A 28 -2.86 15.23 2.40
CA ALA A 28 -3.91 15.15 3.41
C ALA A 28 -3.77 13.93 4.36
N HIS A 29 -3.33 12.77 3.85
CA HIS A 29 -3.22 11.54 4.63
C HIS A 29 -1.77 11.24 5.00
N VAL A 30 -1.38 11.64 6.22
CA VAL A 30 -0.01 11.46 6.75
C VAL A 30 0.04 10.45 7.90
N ARG A 31 -1.12 10.05 8.42
CA ARG A 31 -1.20 9.13 9.57
C ARG A 31 -0.87 7.70 9.16
N ILE A 32 0.04 7.08 9.89
CA ILE A 32 0.44 5.68 9.67
C ILE A 32 -0.72 4.70 9.92
N SER A 33 -1.65 5.07 10.80
CA SER A 33 -2.86 4.29 11.12
C SER A 33 -3.79 4.13 9.93
N ASP A 34 -3.84 5.13 9.04
CA ASP A 34 -4.74 5.11 7.88
C ASP A 34 -4.29 4.03 6.90
N ASN A 35 -2.97 3.86 6.74
CA ASN A 35 -2.40 2.79 5.94
C ASN A 35 -2.75 1.41 6.53
N PHE A 36 -2.67 1.23 7.85
CA PHE A 36 -3.08 -0.02 8.49
C PHE A 36 -4.57 -0.33 8.22
N THR A 37 -5.46 0.63 8.41
CA THR A 37 -6.91 0.43 8.21
C THR A 37 -7.25 0.10 6.76
N ILE A 38 -6.61 0.77 5.79
CA ILE A 38 -6.79 0.49 4.35
C ILE A 38 -6.37 -0.95 4.04
N TRP A 39 -5.17 -1.36 4.47
CA TRP A 39 -4.68 -2.71 4.19
C TRP A 39 -5.44 -3.79 4.95
N PHE A 40 -5.84 -3.53 6.19
CA PHE A 40 -6.68 -4.44 6.97
C PHE A 40 -8.03 -4.67 6.29
N SER A 41 -8.70 -3.60 5.86
CA SER A 41 -9.96 -3.69 5.13
C SER A 41 -9.82 -4.43 3.80
N ALA A 42 -8.72 -4.22 3.07
CA ALA A 42 -8.47 -4.90 1.80
C ALA A 42 -8.20 -6.41 1.96
N ASN A 43 -7.62 -6.83 3.09
CA ASN A 43 -7.29 -8.23 3.35
C ASN A 43 -8.41 -9.03 4.05
N LEU A 44 -9.46 -8.38 4.57
CA LEU A 44 -10.63 -9.04 5.14
C LEU A 44 -11.52 -9.67 4.04
N VAL A 45 -10.99 -10.67 3.34
CA VAL A 45 -11.67 -11.38 2.25
C VAL A 45 -11.92 -12.84 2.63
N ILE A 46 -13.13 -13.33 2.36
CA ILE A 46 -13.55 -14.72 2.66
C ILE A 46 -12.61 -15.75 2.01
N SER A 47 -12.06 -15.43 0.84
CA SER A 47 -11.10 -16.28 0.14
C SER A 47 -9.85 -16.60 0.97
N THR A 48 -9.33 -15.63 1.74
CA THR A 48 -8.16 -15.87 2.60
C THR A 48 -8.48 -16.79 3.76
N VAL A 49 -9.69 -16.70 4.33
CA VAL A 49 -10.16 -17.60 5.39
C VAL A 49 -10.33 -19.03 4.85
N ALA A 50 -10.91 -19.19 3.66
CA ALA A 50 -11.05 -20.50 3.02
C ALA A 50 -9.69 -21.14 2.73
N LEU A 51 -8.70 -20.37 2.26
CA LEU A 51 -7.35 -20.84 2.01
C LEU A 51 -6.66 -21.32 3.30
N GLY A 52 -6.86 -20.62 4.41
CA GLY A 52 -6.36 -21.06 5.72
C GLY A 52 -7.06 -22.33 6.23
N ALA A 53 -8.37 -22.45 6.01
CA ALA A 53 -9.15 -23.62 6.45
C ALA A 53 -8.75 -24.92 5.74
N ILE A 54 -8.29 -24.84 4.48
CA ILE A 54 -7.85 -26.03 3.73
C ILE A 54 -6.42 -26.48 4.05
N ALA A 55 -5.63 -25.68 4.79
CA ALA A 55 -4.23 -25.98 5.12
C ALA A 55 -4.08 -27.32 5.86
N ILE A 56 -4.98 -27.61 6.81
CA ILE A 56 -4.94 -28.83 7.61
C ILE A 56 -5.54 -30.03 6.85
N PRO A 57 -6.78 -29.98 6.32
CA PRO A 57 -7.41 -31.14 5.71
C PRO A 57 -6.81 -31.55 4.35
N ILE A 58 -6.24 -30.63 3.58
CA ILE A 58 -5.72 -30.93 2.23
C ILE A 58 -4.20 -31.10 2.23
N PHE A 59 -3.47 -30.20 2.90
CA PHE A 59 -2.00 -30.24 2.87
C PHE A 59 -1.39 -31.08 4.00
N GLY A 60 -2.20 -31.50 4.98
CA GLY A 60 -1.74 -32.37 6.08
C GLY A 60 -0.77 -31.69 7.05
N LEU A 61 -0.69 -30.35 7.06
CA LEU A 61 0.14 -29.60 7.99
C LEU A 61 -0.53 -29.52 9.37
N GLY A 62 0.29 -29.54 10.43
CA GLY A 62 -0.18 -29.18 11.77
C GLY A 62 -0.72 -27.75 11.81
N PHE A 63 -1.54 -27.43 12.82
CA PHE A 63 -2.06 -26.07 13.01
C PHE A 63 -0.94 -25.03 13.11
N TRP A 64 0.09 -25.31 13.93
CA TRP A 64 1.22 -24.42 14.13
C TRP A 64 2.11 -24.30 12.88
N ASP A 65 2.32 -25.40 12.15
CA ASP A 65 3.11 -25.37 10.91
C ASP A 65 2.39 -24.58 9.81
N SER A 66 1.07 -24.71 9.72
CA SER A 66 0.23 -23.93 8.79
C SER A 66 0.31 -22.44 9.10
N VAL A 67 0.17 -22.05 10.37
CA VAL A 67 0.29 -20.65 10.80
C VAL A 67 1.69 -20.10 10.53
N ALA A 68 2.74 -20.88 10.82
CA ALA A 68 4.12 -20.49 10.57
C ALA A 68 4.40 -20.29 9.07
N ALA A 69 3.92 -21.20 8.21
CA ALA A 69 4.06 -21.08 6.77
C ALA A 69 3.35 -19.81 6.24
N ILE A 70 2.11 -19.57 6.66
CA ILE A 70 1.34 -18.37 6.27
C ILE A 70 2.09 -17.10 6.67
N MET A 71 2.56 -17.01 7.92
CA MET A 71 3.31 -15.85 8.40
C MET A 71 4.61 -15.63 7.62
N LEU A 72 5.36 -16.70 7.34
CA LEU A 72 6.63 -16.62 6.63
C LEU A 72 6.44 -16.07 5.20
N PHE A 73 5.47 -16.61 4.45
CA PHE A 73 5.19 -16.15 3.10
C PHE A 73 4.58 -14.74 3.08
N ASN A 74 3.76 -14.38 4.08
CA ASN A 74 3.22 -13.04 4.19
C ASN A 74 4.33 -11.99 4.42
N ILE A 75 5.27 -12.28 5.32
CA ILE A 75 6.44 -11.42 5.56
C ILE A 75 7.28 -11.31 4.28
N LEU A 76 7.63 -12.42 3.66
CA LEU A 76 8.46 -12.44 2.45
C LEU A 76 7.80 -11.67 1.29
N GLY A 77 6.48 -11.83 1.10
CA GLY A 77 5.71 -11.10 0.09
C GLY A 77 5.56 -9.61 0.40
N SER A 78 5.54 -9.23 1.68
CA SER A 78 5.44 -7.83 2.09
C SER A 78 6.74 -7.03 1.90
N LEU A 79 7.90 -7.67 1.90
CA LEU A 79 9.21 -7.01 1.75
C LEU A 79 9.33 -6.14 0.48
N PRO A 80 9.04 -6.64 -0.74
CA PRO A 80 9.10 -5.79 -1.93
C PRO A 80 8.08 -4.66 -1.87
N VAL A 81 6.88 -4.91 -1.33
CA VAL A 81 5.84 -3.88 -1.18
C VAL A 81 6.29 -2.78 -0.22
N ALA A 82 6.95 -3.13 0.89
CA ALA A 82 7.53 -2.18 1.82
C ALA A 82 8.61 -1.33 1.15
N PHE A 83 9.45 -1.94 0.31
CA PHE A 83 10.45 -1.21 -0.46
C PHE A 83 9.79 -0.20 -1.42
N PHE A 84 8.81 -0.62 -2.21
CA PHE A 84 8.09 0.28 -3.13
C PHE A 84 7.26 1.35 -2.41
N SER A 85 6.79 1.08 -1.19
CA SER A 85 6.09 2.06 -0.35
C SER A 85 6.98 3.29 -0.04
N THR A 86 8.29 3.11 0.08
CA THR A 86 9.23 4.22 0.37
C THR A 86 9.40 5.20 -0.81
N MET A 87 9.12 4.76 -2.03
CA MET A 87 9.28 5.59 -3.24
C MET A 87 8.19 6.67 -3.34
N GLY A 88 6.97 6.39 -2.86
CA GLY A 88 5.84 7.33 -2.90
C GLY A 88 6.11 8.65 -2.16
N PRO A 89 6.50 8.61 -0.86
CA PRO A 89 6.81 9.82 -0.10
C PRO A 89 7.97 10.64 -0.66
N LYS A 90 8.99 9.97 -1.21
CA LYS A 90 10.22 10.59 -1.72
C LYS A 90 10.01 11.32 -3.04
N LEU A 91 9.23 10.75 -3.97
CA LEU A 91 9.01 11.32 -5.30
C LEU A 91 7.76 12.21 -5.36
N GLY A 92 6.78 12.00 -4.46
CA GLY A 92 5.50 12.72 -4.49
C GLY A 92 4.67 12.44 -5.74
N LEU A 93 4.94 11.30 -6.39
CA LEU A 93 4.32 10.85 -7.64
C LEU A 93 3.66 9.47 -7.44
N ARG A 94 2.60 9.23 -8.21
CA ARG A 94 1.94 7.91 -8.29
C ARG A 94 2.89 6.93 -8.98
N GLN A 95 2.93 5.67 -8.53
CA GLN A 95 3.87 4.67 -9.06
C GLN A 95 3.82 4.53 -10.59
N MET A 96 2.63 4.68 -11.21
CA MET A 96 2.46 4.62 -12.67
C MET A 96 3.15 5.77 -13.43
N THR A 97 3.27 6.96 -12.83
CA THR A 97 3.84 8.14 -13.50
C THR A 97 5.36 8.23 -13.34
N ILE A 98 5.95 7.46 -12.41
CA ILE A 98 7.40 7.44 -12.14
C ILE A 98 8.19 7.08 -13.41
N THR A 99 7.67 6.17 -14.24
CA THR A 99 8.33 5.69 -15.47
C THR A 99 8.59 6.77 -16.51
N ARG A 100 7.86 7.90 -16.46
CA ARG A 100 8.03 9.03 -17.39
C ARG A 100 9.13 9.99 -16.99
N PHE A 101 9.61 9.92 -15.74
CA PHE A 101 10.62 10.81 -15.19
C PHE A 101 11.93 10.08 -14.84
N SER A 102 12.06 8.81 -15.25
CA SER A 102 13.25 7.98 -15.10
C SER A 102 14.12 8.00 -16.35
#